data_AF-A0A3R9DZB6-F1
#
_entry.id   AF-A0A3R9DZB6-F1
#
_cell.length_a   1.000
_cell.length_b   1.000
_cell.length_c   1.000
_cell.angle_alpha   90.00
_cell.angle_beta   90.00
_cell.angle_gamma   90.00
#
_symmetry.space_group_name_H-M   'P 1'
#
loop_
_entity.id
_entity.type
_entity.pdbx_description
1 polymer ?
#
loop_
_entity_poly.entity_id
_entity_poly.type
_entity_poly.pdbx_seq_one_letter_code
_entity_poly.pdbx_strand_id
1 'polypeptide(L)'
;MASRAGTGPGDGRAARWAGQRERRRREFVDAALRAIAEHGPRVSATHIADAAGVARPQLYRQFDDAADLTRAIADRATEQIIVAMRPVWEPQGSAMQMISAAVDAHTGWLAENGNLYRYLTLHSQIGRREGEDAIADVKTVIARQLTQVFEYYLTLFQLDTRVATVLSFGAVGLVDSCAAQWLEAPLGITKAQLAEMLTRWIWHILDDALRTAGIEIDPDLPLPPPPPRQPPTS
;
A
#
# COMPACT_ATOMS: atom_id res chain seq x y z
N MET A 1 41.92 -32.66 -10.17
CA MET A 1 42.48 -31.29 -10.19
C MET A 1 41.35 -30.32 -9.90
N ALA A 2 41.30 -29.78 -8.69
CA ALA A 2 40.25 -28.86 -8.24
C ALA A 2 40.56 -27.43 -8.72
N SER A 3 39.62 -26.79 -9.43
CA SER A 3 39.69 -25.37 -9.75
C SER A 3 39.01 -24.57 -8.64
N ARG A 4 39.79 -23.80 -7.88
CA ARG A 4 39.30 -22.76 -6.97
C ARG A 4 38.92 -21.54 -7.79
N ALA A 5 37.63 -21.24 -7.90
CA ALA A 5 37.15 -19.93 -8.34
C ALA A 5 37.48 -18.90 -7.24
N GLY A 6 38.38 -17.97 -7.55
CA GLY A 6 38.71 -16.86 -6.67
C GLY A 6 37.60 -15.80 -6.67
N THR A 7 36.98 -15.58 -5.52
CA THR A 7 36.22 -14.36 -5.23
C THR A 7 37.19 -13.19 -5.12
N GLY A 8 37.14 -12.27 -6.07
CA GLY A 8 38.05 -11.13 -6.15
C GLY A 8 37.72 -10.03 -5.11
N PRO A 9 38.71 -9.24 -4.63
CA PRO A 9 38.52 -8.11 -3.70
C PRO A 9 37.69 -6.92 -4.22
N GLY A 10 37.18 -6.98 -5.46
CA GLY A 10 36.43 -5.91 -6.14
C GLY A 10 34.94 -5.89 -5.80
N ASP A 11 34.31 -7.06 -5.66
CA ASP A 11 32.86 -7.20 -5.57
C ASP A 11 32.31 -6.71 -4.23
N GLY A 12 33.07 -6.94 -3.15
CA GLY A 12 32.72 -6.45 -1.82
C GLY A 12 32.78 -4.92 -1.68
N ARG A 13 33.59 -4.22 -2.50
CA ARG A 13 33.57 -2.76 -2.55
C ARG A 13 32.35 -2.29 -3.33
N ALA A 14 32.14 -2.78 -4.55
CA ALA A 14 30.99 -2.39 -5.37
C ALA A 14 29.65 -2.58 -4.64
N ALA A 15 29.46 -3.72 -3.96
CA ALA A 15 28.28 -3.99 -3.14
C ALA A 15 28.14 -3.03 -1.94
N ARG A 16 29.24 -2.71 -1.25
CA ARG A 16 29.23 -1.74 -0.14
C ARG A 16 28.93 -0.31 -0.61
N TRP A 17 29.50 0.10 -1.75
CA TRP A 17 29.24 1.42 -2.36
C TRP A 17 27.78 1.52 -2.83
N ALA A 18 27.23 0.46 -3.44
CA ALA A 18 25.82 0.40 -3.80
C ALA A 18 24.92 0.49 -2.55
N GLY A 19 25.23 -0.27 -1.49
CA GLY A 19 24.48 -0.20 -0.23
C GLY A 19 24.56 1.16 0.48
N GLN A 20 25.70 1.85 0.40
CA GLN A 20 25.85 3.21 0.93
C GLN A 20 25.05 4.24 0.12
N ARG A 21 25.06 4.15 -1.21
CA ARG A 21 24.23 5.00 -2.07
C ARG A 21 22.75 4.80 -1.79
N GLU A 22 22.31 3.54 -1.67
CA GLU A 22 20.92 3.21 -1.39
C GLU A 22 20.47 3.72 -0.02
N ARG A 23 21.30 3.56 1.02
CA ARG A 23 21.01 4.15 2.34
C ARG A 23 20.86 5.67 2.26
N ARG A 24 21.77 6.33 1.53
CA ARG A 24 21.73 7.78 1.40
C ARG A 24 20.51 8.25 0.62
N ARG A 25 20.13 7.53 -0.44
CA ARG A 25 18.91 7.78 -1.21
C ARG A 25 17.67 7.67 -0.32
N ARG A 26 17.58 6.64 0.52
CA ARG A 26 16.50 6.51 1.53
C ARG A 26 16.46 7.68 2.52
N GLU A 27 17.62 8.13 3.03
CA GLU A 27 17.69 9.32 3.92
C GLU A 27 17.09 10.57 3.24
N PHE A 28 17.32 10.77 1.94
CA PHE A 28 16.73 11.86 1.18
C PHE A 28 15.22 11.69 0.93
N VAL A 29 14.77 10.48 0.66
CA VAL A 29 13.34 10.19 0.50
C VAL A 29 12.59 10.40 1.81
N ASP A 30 13.11 9.95 2.95
CA ASP A 30 12.50 10.19 4.26
C ASP A 30 12.43 11.68 4.59
N ALA A 31 13.44 12.47 4.20
CA ALA A 31 13.40 13.93 4.29
C ALA A 31 12.31 14.54 3.39
N ALA A 32 12.15 14.02 2.17
CA ALA A 32 11.08 14.45 1.27
C ALA A 32 9.70 14.14 1.85
N LEU A 33 9.49 12.97 2.46
CA LEU A 33 8.24 12.63 3.15
C LEU A 33 7.91 13.63 4.27
N ARG A 34 8.90 14.02 5.08
CA ARG A 34 8.71 15.08 6.10
C ARG A 34 8.33 16.42 5.47
N ALA A 35 9.02 16.81 4.40
CA ALA A 35 8.73 18.06 3.70
C ALA A 35 7.32 18.07 3.08
N ILE A 36 6.85 16.94 2.54
CA ILE A 36 5.48 16.80 2.02
C ILE A 36 4.45 16.88 3.15
N ALA A 37 4.72 16.24 4.29
CA ALA A 37 3.84 16.29 5.45
C ALA A 37 3.68 17.74 5.95
N GLU A 38 4.78 18.49 6.04
CA GLU A 38 4.81 19.87 6.56
C GLU A 38 4.29 20.92 5.56
N HIS A 39 4.78 20.89 4.32
CA HIS A 39 4.50 21.94 3.32
C HIS A 39 3.37 21.59 2.36
N GLY A 40 2.80 20.39 2.47
CA GLY A 40 1.67 19.93 1.68
C GLY A 40 2.06 19.36 0.30
N PRO A 41 1.05 18.99 -0.51
CA PRO A 41 1.25 18.18 -1.71
C PRO A 41 1.89 18.92 -2.89
N ARG A 42 2.11 20.23 -2.79
CA ARG A 42 2.80 21.06 -3.81
C ARG A 42 4.19 21.50 -3.36
N VAL A 43 4.79 20.76 -2.43
CA VAL A 43 6.13 21.06 -1.90
C VAL A 43 7.15 21.22 -3.03
N SER A 44 8.05 22.20 -2.87
CA SER A 44 9.10 22.47 -3.85
C SER A 44 10.32 21.58 -3.62
N ALA A 45 11.12 21.36 -4.67
CA ALA A 45 12.42 20.70 -4.54
C ALA A 45 13.39 21.44 -3.59
N THR A 46 13.21 22.75 -3.43
CA THR A 46 13.97 23.54 -2.46
C THR A 46 13.61 23.14 -1.03
N HIS A 47 12.33 23.10 -0.68
CA HIS A 47 11.89 22.66 0.65
C HIS A 47 12.31 21.21 0.96
N ILE A 48 12.30 20.32 -0.04
CA ILE A 48 12.80 18.95 0.13
C ILE A 48 14.31 18.95 0.44
N ALA A 49 15.10 19.78 -0.26
CA ALA A 49 16.53 19.89 -0.01
C ALA A 49 16.82 20.48 1.38
N ASP A 50 16.04 21.49 1.80
CA ASP A 50 16.13 22.11 3.12
C ASP A 50 15.80 21.09 4.23
N ALA A 51 14.74 20.29 4.07
CA ALA A 51 14.38 19.21 5.00
C ALA A 51 15.43 18.09 5.08
N ALA A 52 16.26 17.96 4.04
CA ALA A 52 17.39 17.05 4.00
C ALA A 52 18.72 17.69 4.47
N GLY A 53 18.72 19.00 4.79
CA GLY A 53 19.89 19.75 5.22
C GLY A 53 20.96 19.91 4.13
N VAL A 54 20.56 19.95 2.85
CA VAL A 54 21.48 20.07 1.71
C VAL A 54 21.04 21.11 0.70
N ALA A 55 21.96 21.54 -0.17
CA ALA A 55 21.59 22.38 -1.32
C ALA A 55 20.88 21.55 -2.41
N ARG A 56 20.00 22.19 -3.19
CA ARG A 56 19.24 21.56 -4.29
C ARG A 56 20.11 20.76 -5.29
N PRO A 57 21.29 21.22 -5.74
CA PRO A 57 22.16 20.41 -6.60
C PRO A 57 22.67 19.13 -5.92
N GLN A 58 22.83 19.12 -4.60
CA GLN A 58 23.27 17.94 -3.86
C GLN A 58 22.18 16.89 -3.73
N LEU A 59 20.91 17.31 -3.60
CA LEU A 59 19.75 16.42 -3.66
C LEU A 59 19.73 15.66 -5.00
N TYR A 60 19.76 16.39 -6.12
CA TYR A 60 19.73 15.78 -7.45
C TYR A 60 20.98 14.99 -7.83
N ARG A 61 22.06 15.02 -7.05
CA ARG A 61 23.18 14.07 -7.26
C ARG A 61 22.83 12.63 -6.88
N GLN A 62 21.73 12.41 -6.16
CA GLN A 62 21.28 11.08 -5.74
C GLN A 62 20.14 10.51 -6.59
N PHE A 63 19.61 11.31 -7.51
CA PHE A 63 18.47 10.95 -8.35
C PHE A 63 18.79 11.33 -9.79
N ASP A 64 18.40 10.49 -10.75
CA ASP A 64 18.71 10.73 -12.15
C ASP A 64 17.99 11.99 -12.67
N ASP A 65 16.76 12.20 -12.20
CA ASP A 65 15.97 13.39 -12.47
C ASP A 65 14.87 13.61 -11.39
N ALA A 66 13.98 14.57 -11.63
CA ALA A 66 12.86 14.83 -10.73
C ALA A 66 11.83 13.68 -10.70
N ALA A 67 11.64 12.95 -11.79
CA ALA A 67 10.73 11.81 -11.84
C ALA A 67 11.28 10.63 -11.04
N ASP A 68 12.61 10.43 -11.04
CA ASP A 68 13.28 9.44 -10.23
C ASP A 68 13.14 9.69 -8.72
N LEU A 69 13.23 10.96 -8.29
CA LEU A 69 12.89 11.33 -6.91
C LEU A 69 11.43 11.02 -6.58
N THR A 70 10.49 11.39 -7.46
CA THR A 70 9.07 11.09 -7.27
C THR A 70 8.79 9.60 -7.19
N ARG A 71 9.43 8.78 -8.04
CA ARG A 71 9.32 7.31 -7.99
C ARG A 71 9.85 6.76 -6.67
N ALA A 72 11.01 7.23 -6.22
CA ALA A 72 11.56 6.82 -4.93
C ALA A 72 10.64 7.16 -3.74
N ILE A 73 9.96 8.31 -3.80
CA ILE A 73 8.95 8.71 -2.82
C ILE A 73 7.74 7.77 -2.89
N ALA A 74 7.29 7.42 -4.10
CA ALA A 74 6.19 6.50 -4.32
C ALA A 74 6.50 5.07 -3.84
N ASP A 75 7.72 4.57 -4.07
CA ASP A 75 8.20 3.29 -3.57
C ASP A 75 8.20 3.27 -2.04
N ARG A 76 8.70 4.34 -1.41
CA ARG A 76 8.69 4.47 0.05
C ARG A 76 7.28 4.54 0.63
N ALA A 77 6.35 5.24 -0.03
CA ALA A 77 4.95 5.28 0.36
C ALA A 77 4.28 3.91 0.22
N THR A 78 4.62 3.18 -0.84
CA THR A 78 4.18 1.80 -1.11
C THR A 78 4.63 0.87 0.02
N GLU A 79 5.89 0.95 0.46
CA GLU A 79 6.36 0.20 1.62
C GLU A 79 5.54 0.51 2.89
N GLN A 80 5.27 1.80 3.15
CA GLN A 80 4.53 2.22 4.35
C GLN A 80 3.09 1.70 4.35
N ILE A 81 2.37 1.81 3.23
CA ILE A 81 1.00 1.32 3.15
C ILE A 81 0.94 -0.21 3.16
N ILE A 82 1.91 -0.91 2.56
CA ILE A 82 1.99 -2.38 2.66
C ILE A 82 2.12 -2.83 4.12
N VAL A 83 2.96 -2.14 4.90
CA VAL A 83 3.10 -2.39 6.34
C VAL A 83 1.82 -2.07 7.09
N ALA A 84 1.17 -0.94 6.78
CA ALA A 84 -0.10 -0.56 7.42
C ALA A 84 -1.20 -1.59 7.15
N MET A 85 -1.25 -2.13 5.92
CA MET A 85 -2.24 -3.12 5.47
C MET A 85 -1.95 -4.54 5.95
N ARG A 86 -1.07 -4.74 6.95
CA ARG A 86 -0.83 -6.03 7.61
C ARG A 86 -2.09 -6.83 7.94
N PRO A 87 -3.20 -6.23 8.43
CA PRO A 87 -4.43 -6.98 8.70
C PRO A 87 -5.03 -7.71 7.49
N VAL A 88 -4.73 -7.30 6.26
CA VAL A 88 -5.18 -7.99 5.04
C VAL A 88 -4.40 -9.28 4.79
N TRP A 89 -3.10 -9.30 5.12
CA TRP A 89 -2.25 -10.47 4.90
C TRP A 89 -2.29 -11.46 6.08
N GLU A 90 -2.58 -10.97 7.27
CA GLU A 90 -2.68 -11.75 8.52
C GLU A 90 -4.10 -11.61 9.14
N PRO A 91 -5.17 -12.00 8.43
CA PRO A 91 -6.52 -11.84 8.94
C PRO A 91 -6.77 -12.80 10.13
N GLN A 92 -7.40 -12.29 11.18
CA GLN A 92 -7.69 -13.03 12.41
C GLN A 92 -9.09 -12.70 12.91
N GLY A 93 -9.75 -13.69 13.52
CA GLY A 93 -11.05 -13.51 14.18
C GLY A 93 -12.25 -13.76 13.26
N SER A 94 -13.33 -13.02 13.48
CA SER A 94 -14.55 -13.10 12.68
C SER A 94 -14.44 -12.33 11.35
N ALA A 95 -15.37 -12.56 10.43
CA ALA A 95 -15.41 -11.82 9.16
C ALA A 95 -15.49 -10.30 9.40
N MET A 96 -16.33 -9.85 10.34
CA MET A 96 -16.44 -8.44 10.69
C MET A 96 -15.15 -7.88 11.30
N GLN A 97 -14.45 -8.64 12.14
CA GLN A 97 -13.17 -8.22 12.71
C GLN A 97 -12.10 -8.05 11.62
N MET A 98 -12.04 -8.98 10.67
CA MET A 98 -11.10 -8.93 9.54
C MET A 98 -11.37 -7.71 8.63
N ILE A 99 -12.63 -7.49 8.26
CA ILE A 99 -13.03 -6.35 7.43
C ILE A 99 -12.73 -5.04 8.16
N SER A 100 -13.16 -4.92 9.42
CA SER A 100 -12.96 -3.72 10.24
C SER A 100 -11.48 -3.37 10.35
N ALA A 101 -10.63 -4.35 10.66
CA ALA A 101 -9.18 -4.13 10.79
C ALA A 101 -8.53 -3.67 9.47
N ALA A 102 -8.96 -4.21 8.33
CA ALA A 102 -8.45 -3.80 7.02
C ALA A 102 -8.90 -2.37 6.64
N VAL A 103 -10.18 -2.04 6.90
CA VAL A 103 -10.74 -0.70 6.64
C VAL A 103 -10.10 0.36 7.55
N ASP A 104 -9.96 0.07 8.84
CA ASP A 104 -9.32 0.96 9.82
C ASP A 104 -7.84 1.21 9.46
N ALA A 105 -7.12 0.18 9.03
CA ALA A 105 -5.74 0.31 8.58
C ALA A 105 -5.61 1.26 7.38
N HIS A 106 -6.46 1.09 6.37
CA HIS A 106 -6.43 1.94 5.17
C HIS A 106 -6.85 3.39 5.47
N THR A 107 -8.00 3.57 6.12
CA THR A 107 -8.50 4.92 6.45
C THR A 107 -7.59 5.64 7.44
N GLY A 108 -6.97 4.92 8.38
CA GLY A 108 -5.94 5.43 9.28
C GLY A 108 -4.72 5.92 8.53
N TRP A 109 -4.16 5.09 7.63
CA TRP A 109 -3.00 5.48 6.83
C TRP A 109 -3.29 6.71 5.96
N LEU A 110 -4.45 6.80 5.31
CA LEU A 110 -4.83 7.99 4.52
C LEU A 110 -4.98 9.23 5.39
N ALA A 111 -5.60 9.12 6.57
CA ALA A 111 -5.77 10.25 7.48
C ALA A 111 -4.43 10.80 7.97
N GLU A 112 -3.46 9.93 8.24
CA GLU A 112 -2.11 10.31 8.69
C GLU A 112 -1.24 10.83 7.53
N ASN A 113 -1.45 10.32 6.31
CA ASN A 113 -0.58 10.57 5.16
C ASN A 113 -1.30 11.35 4.03
N GLY A 114 -2.33 12.14 4.35
CA GLY A 114 -3.17 12.78 3.33
C GLY A 114 -2.41 13.70 2.37
N ASN A 115 -1.41 14.43 2.86
CA ASN A 115 -0.54 15.25 2.00
C ASN A 115 0.32 14.40 1.06
N LEU A 116 0.79 13.24 1.51
CA LEU A 116 1.54 12.29 0.68
C LEU A 116 0.65 11.66 -0.38
N TYR A 117 -0.56 11.24 -0.01
CA TYR A 117 -1.53 10.70 -0.97
C TYR A 117 -1.86 11.72 -2.08
N ARG A 118 -2.13 12.98 -1.71
CA ARG A 118 -2.36 14.06 -2.67
C ARG A 118 -1.13 14.34 -3.53
N TYR A 119 0.07 14.36 -2.95
CA TYR A 119 1.32 14.53 -3.69
C TYR A 119 1.44 13.45 -4.77
N LEU A 120 1.30 12.18 -4.40
CA LEU A 120 1.39 11.06 -5.34
C LEU A 120 0.31 11.13 -6.43
N THR A 121 -0.92 11.51 -6.07
CA THR A 121 -2.02 11.67 -7.03
C THR A 121 -1.76 12.81 -8.04
N LEU A 122 -1.20 13.94 -7.59
CA LEU A 122 -0.83 15.05 -8.48
C LEU A 122 0.30 14.64 -9.44
N HIS A 123 1.26 13.86 -8.95
CA HIS A 123 2.46 13.51 -9.71
C HIS A 123 2.30 12.27 -10.60
N SER A 124 1.36 11.35 -10.30
CA SER A 124 1.03 10.22 -11.19
C SER A 124 0.42 10.69 -12.52
N GLN A 125 -0.23 11.85 -12.54
CA GLN A 125 -0.83 12.43 -13.74
C GLN A 125 0.21 13.09 -14.68
N ILE A 126 1.33 13.57 -14.14
CA ILE A 126 2.36 14.35 -14.86
C ILE A 126 3.38 13.43 -15.56
N GLY A 127 3.53 12.19 -15.09
CA GLY A 127 4.56 11.25 -15.52
C GLY A 127 4.11 10.13 -16.46
N ARG A 128 3.04 10.30 -17.25
CA ARG A 128 2.52 9.27 -18.19
C ARG A 128 3.55 8.84 -19.26
N ARG A 129 4.52 8.03 -18.86
CA ARG A 129 5.06 6.93 -19.66
C ARG A 129 4.38 5.67 -19.14
N GLU A 130 3.96 4.81 -20.07
CA GLU A 130 3.14 3.62 -19.83
C GLU A 130 3.72 2.76 -18.69
N GLY A 131 3.02 2.68 -17.54
CA GLY A 131 3.23 1.63 -16.54
C GLY A 131 3.51 2.02 -15.07
N GLU A 132 3.66 3.30 -14.70
CA GLU A 132 4.11 3.68 -13.33
C GLU A 132 3.06 4.51 -12.56
N ASP A 133 1.85 3.98 -12.33
CA ASP A 133 0.91 4.56 -11.34
C ASP A 133 1.03 3.77 -10.03
N ALA A 134 1.96 4.19 -9.18
CA ALA A 134 2.25 3.50 -7.91
C ALA A 134 1.02 3.33 -7.01
N ILE A 135 0.06 4.26 -7.07
CA ILE A 135 -1.20 4.14 -6.32
C ILE A 135 -2.03 2.98 -6.88
N ALA A 136 -2.16 2.90 -8.21
CA ALA A 136 -2.85 1.78 -8.86
C ALA A 136 -2.14 0.44 -8.63
N ASP A 137 -0.81 0.43 -8.62
CA ASP A 137 0.00 -0.76 -8.33
C ASP A 137 -0.22 -1.25 -6.89
N VAL A 138 -0.19 -0.35 -5.91
CA VAL A 138 -0.50 -0.66 -4.51
C VAL A 138 -1.91 -1.25 -4.37
N LYS A 139 -2.92 -0.62 -4.97
CA LYS A 139 -4.30 -1.13 -4.94
C LYS A 139 -4.38 -2.54 -5.53
N THR A 140 -3.67 -2.76 -6.63
CA THR A 140 -3.59 -4.07 -7.29
C THR A 140 -2.93 -5.11 -6.39
N VAL A 141 -1.85 -4.75 -5.68
CA VAL A 141 -1.21 -5.63 -4.69
C VAL A 141 -2.18 -5.98 -3.57
N ILE A 142 -2.84 -4.98 -2.96
CA ILE A 142 -3.82 -5.21 -1.88
C ILE A 142 -4.96 -6.12 -2.37
N ALA A 143 -5.54 -5.82 -3.53
CA ALA A 143 -6.66 -6.58 -4.10
C ALA A 143 -6.29 -8.02 -4.43
N ARG A 144 -5.09 -8.28 -4.98
CA ARG A 144 -4.60 -9.64 -5.23
C ARG A 144 -4.43 -10.43 -3.94
N GLN A 145 -3.98 -9.78 -2.87
CA GLN A 145 -3.80 -10.48 -1.61
C GLN A 145 -5.13 -10.77 -0.94
N LEU A 146 -6.09 -9.84 -1.01
CA LEU A 146 -7.46 -10.07 -0.58
C LEU A 146 -8.11 -11.21 -1.39
N THR A 147 -7.82 -11.30 -2.69
CA THR A 147 -8.29 -12.40 -3.56
C THR A 147 -7.88 -13.75 -3.00
N GLN A 148 -6.63 -13.92 -2.56
CA GLN A 148 -6.18 -15.17 -1.97
C GLN A 148 -6.90 -15.52 -0.65
N VAL A 149 -7.29 -14.50 0.16
CA VAL A 149 -8.10 -14.73 1.37
C VAL A 149 -9.50 -15.23 0.97
N PHE A 150 -10.11 -14.59 -0.03
CA PHE A 150 -11.42 -15.00 -0.53
C PHE A 150 -11.37 -16.38 -1.18
N GLU A 151 -10.36 -16.69 -2.00
CA GLU A 151 -10.18 -18.02 -2.59
C GLU A 151 -10.05 -19.10 -1.53
N TYR A 152 -9.34 -18.85 -0.43
CA TYR A 152 -9.25 -19.78 0.69
C TYR A 152 -10.64 -20.07 1.30
N TYR A 153 -11.42 -19.04 1.64
CA TYR A 153 -12.74 -19.23 2.24
C TYR A 153 -13.76 -19.82 1.25
N LEU A 154 -13.75 -19.37 0.00
CA LEU A 154 -14.62 -19.95 -1.04
C LEU A 154 -14.31 -21.43 -1.27
N THR A 155 -13.02 -21.82 -1.28
CA THR A 155 -12.63 -23.23 -1.36
C THR A 155 -13.11 -24.01 -0.14
N LEU A 156 -12.96 -23.45 1.06
CA LEU A 156 -13.43 -24.06 2.31
C LEU A 156 -14.95 -24.33 2.28
N PHE A 157 -15.72 -23.41 1.70
CA PHE A 157 -17.17 -23.54 1.52
C PHE A 157 -17.59 -24.26 0.23
N GLN A 158 -16.64 -24.81 -0.54
CA GLN A 158 -16.87 -25.51 -1.81
C GLN A 158 -17.59 -24.66 -2.88
N LEU A 159 -17.27 -23.36 -2.90
CA LEU A 159 -17.81 -22.37 -3.84
C LEU A 159 -16.86 -22.09 -5.01
N ASP A 160 -17.41 -21.48 -6.06
CA ASP A 160 -16.67 -21.03 -7.23
C ASP A 160 -15.74 -19.86 -6.89
N THR A 161 -14.43 -20.05 -7.08
CA THR A 161 -13.41 -19.04 -6.77
C THR A 161 -13.31 -17.92 -7.80
N ARG A 162 -13.95 -18.04 -8.98
CA ARG A 162 -13.89 -17.03 -10.05
C ARG A 162 -14.37 -15.65 -9.60
N VAL A 163 -15.29 -15.59 -8.63
CA VAL A 163 -15.82 -14.33 -8.10
C VAL A 163 -14.83 -13.61 -7.17
N ALA A 164 -13.84 -14.31 -6.60
CA ALA A 164 -12.91 -13.78 -5.60
C ALA A 164 -12.17 -12.54 -6.08
N THR A 165 -11.70 -12.57 -7.33
CA THR A 165 -10.96 -11.44 -7.92
C THR A 165 -11.87 -10.22 -8.04
N VAL A 166 -13.06 -10.37 -8.63
CA VAL A 166 -13.99 -9.24 -8.84
C VAL A 166 -14.42 -8.62 -7.52
N LEU A 167 -14.77 -9.44 -6.52
CA LEU A 167 -15.13 -8.98 -5.17
C LEU A 167 -13.98 -8.23 -4.50
N SER A 168 -12.75 -8.74 -4.64
CA SER A 168 -11.57 -8.12 -4.02
C SER A 168 -11.25 -6.75 -4.61
N PHE A 169 -11.23 -6.64 -5.93
CA PHE A 169 -11.00 -5.35 -6.61
C PHE A 169 -12.13 -4.36 -6.34
N GLY A 170 -13.38 -4.84 -6.31
CA GLY A 170 -14.55 -4.03 -5.95
C GLY A 170 -14.47 -3.48 -4.52
N ALA A 171 -14.13 -4.32 -3.54
CA ALA A 171 -13.99 -3.90 -2.14
C ALA A 171 -12.86 -2.89 -1.95
N VAL A 172 -11.68 -3.14 -2.53
CA VAL A 172 -10.54 -2.20 -2.47
C VAL A 172 -10.90 -0.86 -3.14
N GLY A 173 -11.53 -0.91 -4.31
CA GLY A 173 -11.95 0.29 -5.03
C GLY A 173 -12.99 1.12 -4.26
N LEU A 174 -13.97 0.46 -3.63
CA LEU A 174 -14.98 1.12 -2.79
C LEU A 174 -14.34 1.84 -1.61
N VAL A 175 -13.53 1.12 -0.83
CA VAL A 175 -12.87 1.66 0.37
C VAL A 175 -11.99 2.85 0.00
N ASP A 176 -11.14 2.70 -1.01
CA ASP A 176 -10.21 3.74 -1.43
C ASP A 176 -10.95 4.98 -1.96
N SER A 177 -11.97 4.79 -2.82
CA SER A 177 -12.71 5.93 -3.39
C SER A 177 -13.44 6.71 -2.31
N CYS A 178 -14.08 6.02 -1.36
CA CYS A 178 -14.76 6.66 -0.24
C CYS A 178 -13.79 7.35 0.71
N ALA A 179 -12.65 6.72 1.04
CA ALA A 179 -11.64 7.29 1.91
C ALA A 179 -10.96 8.52 1.29
N ALA A 180 -10.64 8.47 -0.01
CA ALA A 180 -10.11 9.60 -0.76
C ALA A 180 -11.10 10.76 -0.81
N GLN A 181 -12.37 10.50 -1.08
CA GLN A 181 -13.41 11.54 -1.08
C GLN A 181 -13.60 12.15 0.31
N TRP A 182 -13.61 11.33 1.36
CA TRP A 182 -13.70 11.81 2.74
C TRP A 182 -12.50 12.68 3.14
N LEU A 183 -11.30 12.32 2.69
CA LEU A 183 -10.09 13.10 2.93
C LEU A 183 -10.17 14.51 2.31
N GLU A 184 -10.85 14.65 1.16
CA GLU A 184 -11.08 15.95 0.51
C GLU A 184 -12.26 16.71 1.10
N ALA A 185 -13.34 16.00 1.43
CA ALA A 185 -14.56 16.57 1.99
C ALA A 185 -15.12 15.64 3.08
N PRO A 186 -14.76 15.87 4.36
CA PRO A 186 -15.20 15.00 5.44
C PRO A 186 -16.71 15.04 5.72
N LEU A 187 -17.40 16.11 5.32
CA LEU A 187 -18.86 16.30 5.48
C LEU A 187 -19.38 16.10 6.93
N GLY A 188 -18.54 16.38 7.94
CA GLY A 188 -18.89 16.16 9.36
C GLY A 188 -18.85 14.68 9.80
N ILE A 189 -18.42 13.78 8.92
CA ILE A 189 -18.23 12.36 9.21
C ILE A 189 -16.84 12.18 9.82
N THR A 190 -16.76 11.54 10.99
CA THR A 190 -15.48 11.18 11.61
C THR A 190 -14.87 9.94 10.93
N LYS A 191 -13.55 9.75 11.08
CA LYS A 191 -12.86 8.56 10.57
C LYS A 191 -13.52 7.25 11.06
N ALA A 192 -13.88 7.20 12.34
CA ALA A 192 -14.51 6.02 12.94
C ALA A 192 -15.89 5.74 12.30
N GLN A 193 -16.70 6.77 12.08
CA GLN A 193 -18.00 6.61 11.41
C GLN A 193 -17.83 6.14 9.94
N LEU A 194 -16.84 6.68 9.23
CA LEU A 194 -16.52 6.21 7.87
C LEU A 194 -16.13 4.73 7.88
N ALA A 195 -15.23 4.33 8.78
CA ALA A 195 -14.77 2.95 8.89
C ALA A 195 -15.91 1.98 9.23
N GLU A 196 -16.80 2.37 10.14
CA GLU A 196 -17.99 1.59 10.49
C GLU A 196 -18.93 1.42 9.29
N MET A 197 -19.21 2.50 8.54
CA MET A 197 -20.03 2.45 7.33
C MET A 197 -19.43 1.52 6.27
N LEU A 198 -18.14 1.69 5.97
CA LEU A 198 -17.43 0.87 4.98
C LEU A 198 -17.38 -0.60 5.39
N THR A 199 -17.13 -0.89 6.66
CA THR A 199 -17.12 -2.26 7.18
C THR A 199 -18.47 -2.94 6.96
N ARG A 200 -19.57 -2.27 7.31
CA ARG A 200 -20.92 -2.82 7.08
C ARG A 200 -21.23 -2.99 5.59
N TRP A 201 -20.85 -2.04 4.74
CA TRP A 201 -21.11 -2.14 3.30
C TRP A 201 -20.33 -3.29 2.65
N ILE A 202 -19.05 -3.45 2.99
CA ILE A 202 -18.24 -4.56 2.51
C ILE A 202 -18.85 -5.88 2.97
N TRP A 203 -19.24 -5.99 4.24
CA TRP A 203 -19.90 -7.19 4.73
C TRP A 203 -21.17 -7.52 3.93
N HIS A 204 -22.04 -6.55 3.69
CA HIS A 204 -23.26 -6.79 2.92
C HIS A 204 -22.99 -7.23 1.47
N ILE A 205 -21.95 -6.70 0.82
CA ILE A 205 -21.53 -7.14 -0.52
C ILE A 205 -21.08 -8.61 -0.47
N LEU A 206 -20.33 -9.00 0.55
CA LEU A 206 -19.83 -10.37 0.71
C LEU A 206 -20.94 -11.34 1.11
N ASP A 207 -21.80 -10.95 2.04
CA ASP A 207 -22.94 -11.74 2.51
C ASP A 207 -23.93 -12.02 1.38
N ASP A 208 -24.22 -11.04 0.52
CA ASP A 208 -25.06 -11.24 -0.68
C ASP A 208 -24.46 -12.29 -1.64
N ALA A 209 -23.16 -12.21 -1.90
CA ALA A 209 -22.45 -13.18 -2.73
C ALA A 209 -22.48 -14.60 -2.12
N LEU A 210 -22.29 -14.72 -0.80
CA LEU A 210 -22.33 -15.99 -0.08
C LEU A 210 -23.74 -16.59 -0.06
N ARG A 211 -24.76 -15.78 0.25
CA ARG A 211 -26.17 -16.20 0.30
C ARG A 211 -26.69 -16.63 -1.05
N THR A 212 -26.30 -15.95 -2.13
CA THR A 212 -26.61 -16.36 -3.51
C THR A 212 -26.06 -17.75 -3.82
N ALA A 213 -24.95 -18.12 -3.18
CA ALA A 213 -24.36 -19.44 -3.27
C ALA A 213 -24.90 -20.45 -2.23
N GLY A 214 -25.93 -20.08 -1.45
CA GLY A 214 -26.57 -20.93 -0.44
C GLY A 214 -25.78 -21.05 0.86
N ILE A 215 -24.80 -20.18 1.11
CA ILE A 215 -23.98 -20.18 2.31
C ILE A 215 -24.43 -19.04 3.24
N GLU A 216 -24.71 -19.38 4.50
CA GLU A 216 -24.93 -18.40 5.56
C GLU A 216 -23.76 -18.46 6.54
N ILE A 217 -23.14 -17.31 6.78
CA ILE A 217 -22.06 -17.16 7.75
C ILE A 217 -22.54 -16.18 8.81
N ASP A 218 -22.34 -16.53 10.08
CA ASP A 218 -22.46 -15.57 11.17
C ASP A 218 -21.22 -14.64 11.14
N PRO A 219 -21.39 -13.33 10.86
CA PRO A 219 -20.27 -12.39 10.72
C PRO A 219 -19.42 -12.22 11.98
N ASP A 220 -19.97 -12.56 13.14
CA ASP A 220 -19.37 -12.32 14.45
C ASP A 220 -18.72 -13.57 15.03
N LEU A 221 -18.91 -14.74 14.39
CA LEU A 221 -18.21 -15.95 14.77
C LEU A 221 -16.82 -16.04 14.11
N PRO A 222 -15.80 -16.53 14.84
CA PRO A 222 -14.46 -16.71 14.30
C PRO A 222 -14.44 -17.65 13.09
N LEU A 223 -13.69 -17.26 12.06
CA LEU A 223 -13.41 -18.10 10.90
C LEU A 223 -12.05 -18.80 11.04
N PRO A 224 -11.85 -19.97 10.43
CA PRO A 224 -10.54 -20.60 10.37
C PRO A 224 -9.53 -19.64 9.73
N PRO A 225 -8.34 -19.42 10.33
CA PRO A 225 -7.35 -18.53 9.73
C PRO A 225 -6.85 -19.14 8.41
N PRO A 226 -6.63 -18.33 7.36
CA PRO A 226 -5.94 -18.79 6.16
C PRO A 226 -4.51 -19.22 6.49
N PRO A 227 -3.91 -20.13 5.72
CA PRO A 227 -2.54 -20.55 5.94
C PRO A 227 -1.56 -19.35 5.91
N PRO A 228 -0.53 -19.33 6.78
CA PRO A 228 0.45 -18.26 6.81
C PRO A 228 1.16 -18.14 5.47
N ARG A 229 1.26 -16.92 4.92
CA ARG A 229 1.96 -16.69 3.66
C ARG A 229 3.47 -16.57 3.86
N GLN A 230 4.19 -17.06 2.85
CA GLN A 230 5.57 -16.64 2.61
C GLN A 230 5.57 -15.20 2.07
N PRO A 231 6.46 -14.33 2.54
CA PRO A 231 6.52 -12.93 2.10
C PRO A 231 6.71 -12.84 0.58
N PRO A 232 6.24 -11.75 -0.07
CA PRO A 232 6.50 -11.54 -1.49
C PRO A 232 8.00 -11.59 -1.74
N THR A 233 8.44 -12.52 -2.59
CA THR A 233 9.81 -12.51 -3.12
C THR A 233 10.00 -11.22 -3.90
N SER A 234 10.99 -10.44 -3.45
CA SER A 234 11.50 -9.24 -4.11
C SER A 234 11.96 -9.49 -5.54
#